data_AF-A0A9X3YZI2-F1
#
_entry.id   AF-A0A9X3YZI2-F1
#
_cell.length_a   1.000
_cell.length_b   1.000
_cell.length_c   1.000
_cell.angle_alpha   90.00
_cell.angle_beta   90.00
_cell.angle_gamma   90.00
#
_symmetry.space_group_name_H-M   'P 1'
#
loop_
_entity.id
_entity.type
_entity.pdbx_description
1 polymer ?
#
loop_
_entity_poly.entity_id
_entity_poly.type
_entity_poly.pdbx_seq_one_letter_code
_entity_poly.pdbx_strand_id
1 'polypeptide(L)'
;MSLLPPPLPPLSPRPQSPFPSSTSAAAPSAPAVRPVRKRLSGVAIGLIGLAACAMLFGMLVLGALGWLIVTCWSLFADQARTALQDDAVVQERIGQIHTMRVDLYRTGLAPGGDDFVFNVEGDRGAGRVHATWVSAGAESETLTNGTLNMRDGSEYALPGATAENTETDSADSWEQ
;
A
#
# COMPACT_ATOMS: atom_id res chain seq x y z
N MET A 1 24.28 -46.43 94.72
CA MET A 1 23.33 -47.30 95.45
C MET A 1 21.99 -46.61 95.46
N SER A 2 20.94 -47.29 94.98
CA SER A 2 19.58 -47.30 95.55
C SER A 2 18.88 -45.94 95.81
N LEU A 3 17.67 -45.63 95.35
CA LEU A 3 16.51 -46.46 95.05
C LEU A 3 15.57 -45.72 94.08
N LEU A 4 14.86 -46.50 93.24
CA LEU A 4 13.62 -46.09 92.61
C LEU A 4 12.61 -45.58 93.66
N PRO A 5 11.94 -44.45 93.42
CA PRO A 5 10.61 -44.16 93.97
C PRO A 5 9.48 -44.75 93.07
N PRO A 6 8.27 -44.93 93.64
CA PRO A 6 7.33 -46.01 93.37
C PRO A 6 6.46 -45.89 92.09
N PRO A 7 5.79 -46.98 91.65
CA PRO A 7 4.85 -46.96 90.54
C PRO A 7 3.60 -46.12 90.84
N LEU A 8 3.15 -45.39 89.82
CA LEU A 8 2.05 -44.43 89.87
C LEU A 8 0.69 -45.11 90.18
N PRO A 9 -0.24 -44.44 90.89
CA PRO A 9 -1.61 -44.90 91.08
C PRO A 9 -2.41 -44.86 89.75
N PRO A 10 -3.43 -45.74 89.60
CA PRO A 10 -4.29 -45.73 88.42
C PRO A 10 -5.12 -44.44 88.34
N LEU A 11 -5.13 -43.85 87.15
CA LEU A 11 -5.95 -42.68 86.80
C LEU A 11 -7.44 -43.00 87.03
N SER A 12 -8.11 -42.23 87.89
CA SER A 12 -9.56 -42.24 87.98
C SER A 12 -10.18 -41.80 86.63
N PRO A 13 -11.25 -42.46 86.16
CA PRO A 13 -11.92 -42.07 84.93
C PRO A 13 -12.55 -40.68 85.09
N ARG A 14 -12.02 -39.71 84.33
CA ARG A 14 -12.61 -38.38 84.16
C ARG A 14 -13.99 -38.54 83.49
N PRO A 15 -15.04 -37.86 83.97
CA PRO A 15 -16.36 -37.92 83.35
C PRO A 15 -16.27 -37.43 81.89
N GLN A 16 -16.72 -38.29 80.99
CA GLN A 16 -16.86 -38.02 79.56
C GLN A 16 -17.86 -36.88 79.39
N SER A 17 -17.34 -35.68 79.13
CA SER A 17 -18.14 -34.58 78.60
C SER A 17 -18.35 -34.88 77.11
N PRO A 18 -19.59 -34.84 76.59
CA PRO A 18 -19.83 -35.11 75.18
C PRO A 18 -19.09 -34.05 74.36
N PHE A 19 -18.19 -34.51 73.51
CA PHE A 19 -17.62 -33.74 72.42
C PHE A 19 -18.77 -33.11 71.61
N PRO A 20 -18.83 -31.79 71.41
CA PRO A 20 -19.17 -31.30 70.10
C PRO A 20 -17.92 -31.53 69.25
N SER A 21 -18.04 -32.45 68.30
CA SER A 21 -17.14 -32.58 67.17
C SER A 21 -16.79 -31.18 66.68
N SER A 22 -15.54 -30.75 66.86
CA SER A 22 -14.95 -29.73 65.98
C SER A 22 -14.73 -30.41 64.63
N THR A 23 -15.85 -30.74 63.97
CA THR A 23 -15.94 -30.73 62.53
C THR A 23 -15.32 -29.41 62.13
N SER A 24 -14.17 -29.49 61.47
CA SER A 24 -13.62 -28.39 60.69
C SER A 24 -14.81 -27.76 60.00
N ALA A 25 -15.24 -26.59 60.50
CA ALA A 25 -16.22 -25.79 59.83
C ALA A 25 -15.51 -25.39 58.55
N ALA A 26 -15.69 -26.23 57.54
CA ALA A 26 -15.50 -25.87 56.16
C ALA A 26 -16.19 -24.53 56.04
N ALA A 27 -15.39 -23.46 56.00
CA ALA A 27 -15.84 -22.19 55.50
C ALA A 27 -16.67 -22.54 54.27
N PRO A 28 -17.91 -22.04 54.13
CA PRO A 28 -18.68 -22.33 52.94
C PRO A 28 -17.78 -21.96 51.79
N SER A 29 -17.35 -22.96 51.02
CA SER A 29 -16.62 -22.76 49.78
C SER A 29 -17.54 -21.87 48.97
N ALA A 30 -17.28 -20.55 49.00
CA ALA A 30 -17.97 -19.63 48.14
C ALA A 30 -17.85 -20.26 46.75
N PRO A 31 -18.97 -20.52 46.06
CA PRO A 31 -18.90 -21.16 44.78
C PRO A 31 -17.93 -20.32 43.95
N ALA A 32 -16.81 -20.92 43.55
CA ALA A 32 -15.94 -20.28 42.58
C ALA A 32 -16.84 -20.08 41.36
N VAL A 33 -17.35 -18.86 41.19
CA VAL A 33 -18.15 -18.47 40.04
C VAL A 33 -17.19 -18.58 38.88
N ARG A 34 -17.16 -19.74 38.24
CA ARG A 34 -16.43 -19.95 37.00
C ARG A 34 -16.97 -18.85 36.08
N PRO A 35 -16.12 -17.94 35.56
CA PRO A 35 -16.62 -16.93 34.64
C PRO A 35 -17.26 -17.70 33.49
N VAL A 36 -18.58 -17.53 33.33
CA VAL A 36 -19.33 -18.09 32.22
C VAL A 36 -18.76 -17.38 31.00
N ARG A 37 -17.77 -18.01 30.35
CA ARG A 37 -17.27 -17.55 29.07
C ARG A 37 -18.44 -17.69 28.11
N LYS A 38 -19.10 -16.57 27.79
CA LYS A 38 -20.11 -16.51 26.74
C LYS A 38 -19.47 -17.13 25.51
N ARG A 39 -19.91 -18.34 25.16
CA ARG A 39 -19.46 -19.00 23.93
C ARG A 39 -20.02 -18.15 22.81
N LEU A 40 -19.16 -17.41 22.12
CA LEU A 40 -19.53 -16.70 20.92
C LEU A 40 -20.12 -17.74 19.96
N SER A 41 -21.36 -17.53 19.55
CA SER A 41 -22.06 -18.42 18.62
C SER A 41 -21.21 -18.59 17.37
N GLY A 42 -21.12 -19.81 16.84
CA GLY A 42 -20.28 -20.11 15.65
C GLY A 42 -20.57 -19.20 14.46
N VAL A 43 -21.79 -18.66 14.37
CA VAL A 43 -22.19 -17.65 13.39
C VAL A 43 -21.44 -16.33 13.56
N ALA A 44 -21.23 -15.86 14.80
CA ALA A 44 -20.47 -14.63 15.06
C ALA A 44 -18.99 -14.78 14.68
N ILE A 45 -18.40 -15.95 14.93
CA ILE A 45 -17.02 -16.27 14.53
C ILE A 45 -16.92 -16.34 13.00
N GLY A 46 -17.91 -16.94 12.33
CA GLY A 46 -18.00 -16.99 10.88
C GLY A 46 -18.11 -15.60 10.23
N LEU A 47 -18.96 -14.71 10.78
CA LEU A 47 -19.11 -13.35 10.27
C LEU A 47 -17.86 -12.49 10.47
N ILE A 48 -17.17 -12.63 11.60
CA ILE A 48 -15.88 -11.95 11.83
C ILE A 48 -14.82 -12.47 10.85
N GLY A 49 -14.77 -13.78 10.63
CA GLY A 49 -13.87 -14.38 9.64
C GLY A 49 -14.15 -13.89 8.23
N LEU A 50 -15.42 -13.82 7.83
CA LEU A 50 -15.82 -13.30 6.52
C LEU A 50 -15.47 -11.81 6.36
N ALA A 51 -15.76 -10.99 7.37
CA ALA A 51 -15.42 -9.56 7.35
C ALA A 51 -13.90 -9.34 7.28
N ALA A 52 -13.11 -10.11 8.05
CA ALA A 52 -11.65 -10.07 7.98
C ALA A 52 -11.13 -10.52 6.60
N CYS A 53 -11.72 -11.56 6.01
CA CYS A 53 -11.37 -12.04 4.68
C CYS A 53 -11.69 -10.98 3.61
N ALA A 54 -12.86 -10.34 3.69
CA ALA A 54 -13.25 -9.26 2.79
C ALA A 54 -12.34 -8.03 2.92
N MET A 55 -11.94 -7.65 4.14
CA MET A 55 -10.97 -6.56 4.35
C MET A 55 -9.59 -6.90 3.79
N LEU A 56 -9.09 -8.11 4.04
CA LEU A 56 -7.80 -8.56 3.49
C LEU A 56 -7.83 -8.60 1.96
N PHE A 57 -8.92 -9.11 1.38
CA PHE A 57 -9.11 -9.09 -0.06
C PHE A 57 -9.17 -7.67 -0.62
N GLY A 58 -9.92 -6.78 0.02
CA GLY A 58 -9.98 -5.36 -0.36
C GLY A 58 -8.62 -4.69 -0.30
N MET A 59 -7.84 -4.93 0.76
CA MET A 59 -6.47 -4.41 0.90
C MET A 59 -5.56 -4.96 -0.20
N LEU A 60 -5.68 -6.25 -0.55
CA LEU A 60 -4.90 -6.88 -1.59
C LEU A 60 -5.25 -6.33 -2.98
N VAL A 61 -6.54 -6.11 -3.27
CA VAL A 61 -7.00 -5.48 -4.52
C VAL A 61 -6.52 -4.05 -4.62
N LEU A 62 -6.64 -3.25 -3.56
CA LEU A 62 -6.15 -1.86 -3.55
C LEU A 62 -4.63 -1.79 -3.69
N GLY A 63 -3.90 -2.69 -3.02
CA GLY A 63 -2.45 -2.81 -3.17
C GLY A 63 -2.04 -3.19 -4.60
N ALA A 64 -2.72 -4.17 -5.20
CA ALA A 64 -2.48 -4.59 -6.58
C ALA A 64 -2.81 -3.46 -7.57
N LEU A 65 -3.93 -2.75 -7.39
CA LEU A 65 -4.32 -1.63 -8.24
C LEU A 65 -3.30 -0.48 -8.14
N GLY A 66 -2.90 -0.11 -6.92
CA GLY A 66 -1.85 0.90 -6.71
C GLY A 66 -0.53 0.51 -7.37
N TRP A 67 -0.13 -0.76 -7.25
CA TRP A 67 1.06 -1.29 -7.89
C TRP A 67 0.97 -1.25 -9.43
N LEU A 68 -0.17 -1.63 -10.01
CA LEU A 68 -0.40 -1.56 -11.45
C LEU A 68 -0.35 -0.12 -11.97
N ILE A 69 -0.98 0.82 -11.26
CA ILE A 69 -0.94 2.24 -11.61
C ILE A 69 0.49 2.75 -11.62
N VAL A 70 1.26 2.52 -10.54
CA VAL A 70 2.66 2.97 -10.46
C VAL A 70 3.53 2.35 -11.56
N THR A 71 3.32 1.05 -11.84
CA THR A 71 4.08 0.34 -12.87
C THR A 71 3.73 0.86 -14.27
N CYS A 72 2.45 1.07 -14.55
CA CYS A 72 1.96 1.63 -15.82
C CYS A 72 2.56 3.02 -16.08
N TRP A 73 2.53 3.91 -15.09
CA TRP A 73 3.14 5.23 -15.19
C TRP A 73 4.67 5.18 -15.38
N SER A 74 5.35 4.19 -14.84
CA SER A 74 6.80 4.03 -15.00
C SER A 74 7.15 3.60 -16.41
N LEU A 75 6.39 2.66 -17.00
CA LEU A 75 6.58 2.23 -18.38
C LEU A 75 6.36 3.40 -19.35
N PHE A 76 5.31 4.19 -19.14
CA PHE A 76 5.06 5.39 -19.93
C PHE A 76 6.21 6.41 -19.82
N ALA A 77 6.69 6.67 -18.60
CA ALA A 77 7.82 7.57 -18.39
C ALA A 77 9.11 7.10 -19.07
N ASP A 78 9.36 5.78 -19.12
CA ASP A 78 10.53 5.21 -19.80
C ASP A 78 10.42 5.31 -21.34
N GLN A 79 9.21 5.12 -21.90
CA GLN A 79 8.96 5.34 -23.32
C GLN A 79 9.15 6.81 -23.69
N ALA A 80 8.53 7.71 -22.93
CA ALA A 80 8.66 9.15 -23.11
C ALA A 80 10.11 9.61 -22.97
N ARG A 81 10.87 9.03 -22.04
CA ARG A 81 12.32 9.27 -21.90
C ARG A 81 13.09 8.86 -23.14
N THR A 82 12.80 7.69 -23.69
CA THR A 82 13.48 7.19 -24.89
C THR A 82 13.26 8.13 -26.07
N ALA A 83 12.01 8.59 -26.27
CA ALA A 83 11.68 9.58 -27.29
C ALA A 83 12.40 10.92 -27.07
N LEU A 84 12.43 11.42 -25.83
CA LEU A 84 13.14 12.67 -25.51
C LEU A 84 14.66 12.53 -25.60
N GLN A 85 15.22 11.35 -25.32
CA GLN A 85 16.66 11.11 -25.39
C GLN A 85 17.19 11.13 -26.83
N ASP A 86 16.33 10.89 -27.82
CA ASP A 86 16.67 10.98 -29.25
C ASP A 86 16.70 12.44 -29.77
N ASP A 87 16.12 13.38 -29.01
CA ASP A 87 16.08 14.80 -29.39
C ASP A 87 17.41 15.51 -29.07
N ALA A 88 17.95 16.22 -30.07
CA ALA A 88 19.20 16.97 -29.95
C ALA A 88 19.13 18.10 -28.89
N VAL A 89 17.99 18.77 -28.74
CA VAL A 89 17.79 19.85 -27.75
C VAL A 89 17.86 19.28 -26.34
N VAL A 90 17.24 18.12 -26.11
CA VAL A 90 17.28 17.46 -24.80
C VAL A 90 18.69 16.98 -24.46
N GLN A 91 19.41 16.39 -25.42
CA GLN A 91 20.80 16.00 -25.20
C GLN A 91 21.72 17.20 -24.94
N GLU A 92 21.49 18.32 -25.62
CA GLU A 92 22.27 19.53 -25.42
C GLU A 92 22.04 20.12 -24.02
N ARG A 93 20.77 20.25 -23.60
CA ARG A 93 20.38 20.97 -22.37
C ARG A 93 20.33 20.11 -21.12
N ILE A 94 19.84 18.87 -21.21
CA ILE A 94 19.65 17.94 -20.09
C ILE A 94 20.76 16.86 -20.05
N GLY A 95 21.29 16.47 -21.21
CA GLY A 95 22.31 15.41 -21.31
C GLY A 95 21.67 14.00 -21.28
N GLN A 96 22.34 13.02 -20.68
CA GLN A 96 21.70 11.73 -20.44
C GLN A 96 20.66 11.93 -19.34
N ILE A 97 19.39 11.69 -19.66
CA ILE A 97 18.33 11.66 -18.65
C ILE A 97 18.65 10.50 -17.72
N HIS A 98 18.51 10.70 -16.42
CA HIS A 98 18.70 9.69 -15.36
C HIS A 98 17.39 9.38 -14.66
N THR A 99 16.61 10.43 -14.41
CA THR A 99 15.32 10.35 -13.72
C THR A 99 14.28 11.04 -14.59
N MET A 100 13.16 10.35 -14.84
CA MET A 100 11.99 10.91 -15.49
C MET A 100 10.75 10.49 -14.73
N ARG A 101 9.88 11.45 -14.39
CA ARG A 101 8.66 11.20 -13.62
C ARG A 101 7.53 12.07 -14.15
N VAL A 102 6.34 11.49 -14.26
CA VAL A 102 5.12 12.25 -14.57
C VAL A 102 4.74 13.13 -13.38
N ASP A 103 4.49 14.40 -13.64
CA ASP A 103 3.89 15.34 -12.69
C ASP A 103 2.36 15.24 -12.78
N LEU A 104 1.80 14.23 -12.11
CA LEU A 104 0.36 13.93 -12.15
C LEU A 104 -0.52 15.12 -11.76
N TYR A 105 -0.02 15.98 -10.86
CA TYR A 105 -0.75 17.17 -10.44
C TYR A 105 -0.88 18.16 -11.59
N ARG A 106 0.21 18.43 -12.33
CA ARG A 106 0.16 19.36 -13.46
C ARG A 106 -0.47 18.75 -14.70
N THR A 107 -0.26 17.46 -14.97
CA THR A 107 -0.98 16.72 -16.02
C THR A 107 -2.48 16.82 -15.79
N GLY A 108 -2.98 16.64 -14.56
CA GLY A 108 -4.40 16.79 -14.24
C GLY A 108 -4.95 18.23 -14.33
N LEU A 109 -4.07 19.24 -14.38
CA LEU A 109 -4.44 20.65 -14.58
C LEU A 109 -4.28 21.10 -16.04
N ALA A 110 -3.67 20.27 -16.88
CA ALA A 110 -3.51 20.59 -18.29
C ALA A 110 -4.89 20.58 -18.98
N PRO A 111 -5.13 21.53 -19.89
CA PRO A 111 -6.44 21.65 -20.55
C PRO A 111 -6.70 20.53 -21.57
N GLY A 112 -5.67 19.92 -22.15
CA GLY A 112 -5.78 18.77 -23.05
C GLY A 112 -5.77 17.43 -22.32
N GLY A 113 -6.62 16.49 -22.74
CA GLY A 113 -6.62 15.12 -22.21
C GLY A 113 -5.35 14.32 -22.52
N ASP A 114 -4.59 14.79 -23.52
CA ASP A 114 -3.36 14.18 -24.04
C ASP A 114 -2.11 15.00 -23.68
N ASP A 115 -2.26 16.03 -22.83
CA ASP A 115 -1.17 16.88 -22.36
C ASP A 115 -0.54 16.28 -21.11
N PHE A 116 0.72 15.88 -21.21
CA PHE A 116 1.46 15.30 -20.10
C PHE A 116 2.65 16.17 -19.71
N VAL A 117 2.79 16.35 -18.40
CA VAL A 117 3.91 17.08 -17.80
C VAL A 117 4.86 16.09 -17.15
N PHE A 118 6.13 16.16 -17.50
CA PHE A 118 7.20 15.35 -16.92
C PHE A 118 8.23 16.23 -16.24
N ASN A 119 8.71 15.79 -15.08
CA ASN A 119 9.92 16.29 -14.48
C ASN A 119 11.08 15.40 -14.94
N VAL A 120 12.11 16.02 -15.51
CA VAL A 120 13.25 15.36 -16.14
C VAL A 120 14.53 15.85 -15.47
N GLU A 121 15.39 14.91 -15.09
CA GLU A 121 16.71 15.19 -14.53
C GLU A 121 17.75 14.38 -15.29
N GLY A 122 18.82 15.05 -15.73
CA GLY A 122 19.95 14.43 -16.39
C GLY A 122 21.29 15.01 -15.93
N ASP A 123 22.36 14.60 -16.58
CA ASP A 123 23.73 14.96 -16.20
C ASP A 123 24.01 16.46 -16.23
N ARG A 124 23.39 17.16 -17.18
CA ARG A 124 23.68 18.58 -17.46
C ARG A 124 22.68 19.51 -16.84
N GLY A 125 21.51 19.00 -16.44
CA GLY A 125 20.47 19.83 -15.88
C GLY A 125 19.20 19.09 -15.52
N ALA A 126 18.30 19.86 -14.92
CA ALA A 126 16.95 19.42 -14.59
C ALA A 126 15.96 20.43 -15.17
N GLY A 127 14.84 19.91 -15.65
CA GLY A 127 13.81 20.68 -16.31
C GLY A 127 12.46 19.96 -16.26
N ARG A 128 11.48 20.63 -16.84
CA ARG A 128 10.12 20.16 -16.95
C ARG A 128 9.74 20.14 -18.41
N VAL A 129 9.29 19.00 -18.89
CA VAL A 129 8.77 18.85 -20.25
C VAL A 129 7.26 18.90 -20.17
N HIS A 130 6.65 19.83 -20.91
CA HIS A 130 5.22 19.85 -21.16
C HIS A 130 5.02 19.47 -22.61
N ALA A 131 4.28 18.40 -22.88
CA ALA A 131 4.06 17.99 -24.25
C ALA A 131 2.74 17.25 -24.45
N THR A 132 2.23 17.33 -25.67
CA THR A 132 1.08 16.56 -26.12
C THR A 132 1.57 15.24 -26.71
N TRP A 133 1.08 14.14 -26.14
CA TRP A 133 1.46 12.77 -26.53
C TRP A 133 0.30 12.14 -27.25
N VAL A 134 0.54 11.68 -28.48
CA VAL A 134 -0.47 10.95 -29.24
C VAL A 134 -0.04 9.50 -29.29
N SER A 135 -0.96 8.60 -28.94
CA SER A 135 -0.76 7.16 -29.07
C SER A 135 -0.50 6.83 -30.55
N ALA A 136 0.75 6.51 -30.90
CA ALA A 136 1.17 6.12 -32.25
C ALA A 136 0.99 4.62 -32.53
N GLY A 137 0.40 3.89 -31.58
CA GLY A 137 0.06 2.47 -31.66
C GLY A 137 -0.33 1.92 -30.30
N ALA A 138 -0.53 0.59 -30.22
CA ALA A 138 -0.83 -0.11 -28.96
C ALA A 138 0.35 -0.12 -27.96
N GLU A 139 1.55 0.20 -28.43
CA GLU A 139 2.82 0.00 -27.71
C GLU A 139 3.71 1.26 -27.69
N SER A 140 3.32 2.36 -28.36
CA SER A 140 4.18 3.52 -28.57
C SER A 140 3.40 4.82 -28.55
N GLU A 141 3.91 5.79 -27.81
CA GLU A 141 3.43 7.18 -27.81
C GLU A 141 4.46 8.08 -28.48
N THR A 142 3.99 8.94 -29.38
CA THR A 142 4.83 9.87 -30.15
C THR A 142 4.59 11.29 -29.68
N LEU A 143 5.67 11.98 -29.36
CA LEU A 143 5.69 13.40 -29.02
C LEU A 143 5.28 14.22 -30.26
N THR A 144 4.10 14.87 -30.23
CA THR A 144 3.62 15.66 -31.38
C THR A 144 3.98 17.14 -31.25
N ASN A 145 3.99 17.68 -30.03
CA ASN A 145 4.50 19.02 -29.77
C ASN A 145 4.87 19.16 -28.29
N GLY A 146 6.01 19.79 -27.98
CA GLY A 146 6.48 19.89 -26.60
C GLY A 146 7.32 21.12 -26.31
N THR A 147 7.44 21.43 -25.03
CA THR A 147 8.26 22.53 -24.52
C THR A 147 9.03 22.08 -23.29
N LEU A 148 10.36 22.23 -23.34
CA LEU A 148 11.26 22.00 -22.23
C LEU A 148 11.47 23.32 -21.47
N ASN A 149 10.93 23.38 -20.27
CA ASN A 149 11.12 24.46 -19.32
C ASN A 149 12.22 24.09 -18.33
N MET A 150 13.39 24.72 -18.47
CA MET A 150 14.54 24.51 -17.60
C MET A 150 14.34 25.16 -16.23
N ARG A 151 15.10 24.70 -15.23
CA ARG A 151 15.03 25.26 -13.87
C ARG A 151 15.50 26.72 -13.76
N ASP A 152 16.33 27.16 -14.69
CA ASP A 152 16.79 28.56 -14.80
C ASP A 152 15.73 29.50 -15.43
N GLY A 153 14.58 28.95 -15.84
CA GLY A 153 13.49 29.67 -16.49
C GLY A 153 13.64 29.79 -18.01
N SER A 154 14.68 29.20 -18.61
CA SER A 154 14.80 29.12 -20.07
C SER A 154 13.84 28.09 -20.66
N GLU A 155 13.24 28.42 -21.80
CA GLU A 155 12.24 27.59 -22.46
C GLU A 155 12.71 27.23 -23.88
N TYR A 156 12.61 25.95 -24.21
CA TYR A 156 13.03 25.39 -25.50
C TYR A 156 11.87 24.62 -26.14
N ALA A 157 11.55 24.92 -27.38
CA ALA A 157 10.61 24.13 -28.15
C ALA A 157 11.24 22.77 -28.48
N LEU A 158 10.50 21.69 -28.20
CA LEU A 158 10.84 20.34 -28.61
C LEU A 158 10.08 20.08 -29.91
N PRO A 159 10.77 19.93 -31.05
CA PRO A 159 10.11 19.57 -32.29
C PRO A 159 9.45 18.20 -32.10
N GLY A 160 8.13 18.14 -32.22
CA GLY A 160 7.48 16.84 -32.29
C GLY A 160 7.90 16.11 -33.55
N ALA A 161 7.81 14.78 -33.52
CA ALA A 161 7.82 14.03 -34.76
C ALA A 161 6.58 14.50 -35.53
N THR A 162 6.79 15.22 -36.64
CA THR A 162 5.73 15.53 -37.58
C THR A 162 5.00 14.22 -37.83
N ALA A 163 3.71 14.16 -37.50
CA ALA A 163 2.84 13.13 -38.01
C ALA A 163 2.84 13.30 -39.53
N GLU A 164 3.81 12.67 -40.21
CA GLU A 164 3.92 12.71 -41.65
C GLU A 164 2.76 11.88 -42.20
N ASN A 165 1.72 12.60 -42.63
CA ASN A 165 0.68 12.26 -43.60
C ASN A 165 -0.14 10.96 -43.42
N THR A 166 -1.42 11.14 -43.11
CA THR A 166 -2.51 10.64 -43.99
C THR A 166 -3.74 11.54 -43.79
N GLU A 167 -3.65 12.80 -44.24
CA GLU A 167 -4.86 13.48 -44.67
C GLU A 167 -5.21 12.91 -46.03
N THR A 168 -6.36 12.23 -46.05
CA THR A 168 -6.95 11.52 -47.16
C THR A 168 -7.01 12.37 -48.44
N ASP A 169 -6.05 12.16 -49.34
CA ASP A 169 -6.17 12.49 -50.77
C ASP A 169 -7.11 11.45 -51.44
N SER A 170 -8.36 11.44 -51.02
CA SER A 170 -9.42 10.65 -51.66
C SER A 170 -10.71 11.45 -51.68
N ALA A 171 -10.67 12.57 -52.40
CA ALA A 171 -11.88 13.29 -52.79
C ALA A 171 -11.68 14.05 -54.11
N ASP A 172 -10.96 13.49 -55.09
CA ASP A 172 -11.03 14.05 -56.46
C ASP A 172 -10.60 13.04 -57.55
N SER A 173 -11.35 11.94 -57.71
CA SER A 173 -11.23 11.11 -58.93
C SER A 173 -12.43 10.20 -59.14
N TRP A 174 -13.65 10.76 -59.19
CA TRP A 174 -14.82 10.06 -59.73
C TRP A 174 -15.62 10.96 -60.67
N GLU A 175 -14.94 11.67 -61.57
CA GLU A 175 -15.54 12.14 -62.83
C GLU A 175 -14.62 11.75 -63.99
N GLN A 176 -14.94 10.61 -64.61
CA GLN A 176 -14.94 10.36 -66.06
C GLN A 176 -15.34 8.92 -66.38
#